data_AF-A0A0D2NGV8-F1
#
_entry.id   AF-A0A0D2NGV8-F1
#
_cell.length_a   1.000
_cell.length_b   1.000
_cell.length_c   1.000
_cell.angle_alpha   90.00
_cell.angle_beta   90.00
_cell.angle_gamma   90.00
#
_symmetry.space_group_name_H-M   'P 1'
#
loop_
_entity.id
_entity.type
_entity.pdbx_description
1 polymer ?
#
loop_
_entity_poly.entity_id
_entity_poly.type
_entity_poly.pdbx_seq_one_letter_code
_entity_poly.pdbx_strand_id
1 'polypeptide(L)'
;MELVHEARVTNFYLRHHATARYKYTTSQATQHQDPNFKKALIEAYGCKSPTVESQLFCMGLGKFVSSKLVCAAHLFKYAWRMDLARVLGFQNINDPANGLMLIKPIEEAFDNGYLCIIWEGARGAGRSDGQYRMCWLGDAELLMHDMKRYPWKSSAEKLPQELQEELRGLMNEDGRPLRFTDLDGKVLSFNTDARPYRRCLVFQARYAFNQALAEGRITQQQLAEISPHLVS
;
A
#
# COMPACT_ATOMS: atom_id res chain seq x y z
N MET A 1 -15.22 18.78 -14.05
CA MET A 1 -14.85 18.19 -15.36
C MET A 1 -13.78 17.11 -15.22
N GLU A 2 -12.76 17.29 -14.36
CA GLU A 2 -11.73 16.28 -14.05
C GLU A 2 -12.29 14.93 -13.56
N LEU A 3 -13.22 14.93 -12.61
CA LEU A 3 -13.81 13.71 -12.00
C LEU A 3 -14.49 12.76 -13.00
N VAL A 4 -15.08 13.29 -14.09
CA VAL A 4 -15.77 12.48 -15.11
C VAL A 4 -14.78 11.84 -16.08
N HIS A 5 -13.62 12.48 -16.29
CA HIS A 5 -12.54 11.93 -17.09
C HIS A 5 -11.72 10.91 -16.29
N GLU A 6 -11.48 11.18 -15.00
CA GLU A 6 -10.81 10.28 -14.05
C GLU A 6 -11.48 8.90 -13.95
N ALA A 7 -12.82 8.84 -13.90
CA ALA A 7 -13.55 7.57 -13.78
C ALA A 7 -13.58 6.74 -15.07
N ARG A 8 -13.41 7.36 -16.26
CA ARG A 8 -13.58 6.68 -17.56
C ARG A 8 -12.35 5.89 -18.00
N VAL A 9 -11.14 6.41 -17.80
CA VAL A 9 -9.90 5.76 -18.26
C VAL A 9 -9.58 4.52 -17.42
N THR A 10 -9.68 4.63 -16.10
CA THR A 10 -9.38 3.52 -15.19
C THR A 10 -10.38 2.37 -15.35
N ASN A 11 -11.67 2.67 -15.58
CA ASN A 11 -12.68 1.63 -15.81
C ASN A 11 -12.50 0.87 -17.13
N PHE A 12 -12.03 1.52 -18.20
CA PHE A 12 -11.76 0.81 -19.46
C PHE A 12 -10.66 -0.24 -19.29
N TYR A 13 -9.51 0.12 -18.70
CA TYR A 13 -8.40 -0.82 -18.52
C TYR A 13 -8.67 -1.88 -17.46
N LEU A 14 -9.36 -1.53 -16.37
CA LEU A 14 -9.71 -2.48 -15.33
C LEU A 14 -10.78 -3.48 -15.77
N ARG A 15 -11.66 -3.15 -16.72
CA ARG A 15 -12.68 -4.07 -17.27
C ARG A 15 -12.15 -5.05 -18.32
N HIS A 16 -11.03 -4.75 -18.99
CA HIS A 16 -10.49 -5.56 -20.10
C HIS A 16 -9.27 -6.41 -19.71
N HIS A 17 -9.22 -6.94 -18.48
CA HIS A 17 -8.15 -7.85 -18.01
C HIS A 17 -6.72 -7.28 -18.05
N ALA A 18 -6.54 -5.95 -18.02
CA ALA A 18 -5.19 -5.36 -18.06
C ALA A 18 -4.32 -5.78 -16.87
N THR A 19 -4.90 -6.15 -15.73
CA THR A 19 -4.18 -6.61 -14.52
C THR A 19 -3.30 -7.84 -14.76
N ALA A 20 -3.61 -8.69 -15.74
CA ALA A 20 -2.79 -9.86 -16.06
C ALA A 20 -1.37 -9.49 -16.51
N ARG A 21 -1.18 -8.29 -17.07
CA ARG A 21 0.11 -7.76 -17.51
C ARG A 21 0.89 -7.05 -16.39
N TYR A 22 0.21 -6.65 -15.31
CA TYR A 22 0.79 -5.87 -14.21
C TYR A 22 0.82 -6.71 -12.94
N LYS A 23 1.91 -7.46 -12.75
CA LYS A 23 2.10 -8.28 -11.55
C LYS A 23 2.75 -7.47 -10.44
N TYR A 24 1.99 -7.16 -9.40
CA TYR A 24 2.60 -6.69 -8.16
C TYR A 24 3.43 -7.86 -7.58
N THR A 25 4.75 -7.69 -7.63
CA THR A 25 5.73 -8.55 -6.94
C THR A 25 6.86 -7.68 -6.40
N THR A 26 7.50 -8.07 -5.31
CA THR A 26 8.70 -7.41 -4.73
C THR A 26 9.96 -7.45 -5.62
N SER A 27 9.87 -7.90 -6.88
CA SER A 27 11.03 -8.05 -7.77
C SER A 27 11.74 -6.72 -8.12
N GLN A 28 13.02 -6.83 -8.47
CA GLN A 28 14.09 -5.80 -8.53
C GLN A 28 13.77 -4.40 -9.07
N ALA A 29 12.62 -4.14 -9.69
CA ALA A 29 12.24 -2.81 -10.12
C ALA A 29 11.97 -1.84 -8.95
N THR A 30 11.73 -2.34 -7.73
CA THR A 30 11.67 -1.53 -6.50
C THR A 30 13.06 -1.09 -6.00
N GLN A 31 14.16 -1.53 -6.64
CA GLN A 31 15.54 -1.16 -6.24
C GLN A 31 15.96 0.23 -6.73
N HIS A 32 15.24 0.86 -7.67
CA HIS A 32 15.40 2.29 -7.93
C HIS A 32 14.51 3.10 -6.99
N GLN A 33 14.87 3.12 -5.70
CA GLN A 33 14.40 4.16 -4.80
C GLN A 33 15.04 5.47 -5.28
N ASP A 34 14.32 6.23 -6.12
CA ASP A 34 14.69 7.62 -6.40
C ASP A 34 14.69 8.37 -5.05
N PRO A 35 15.86 8.82 -4.55
CA PRO A 35 15.93 9.51 -3.27
C PRO A 35 15.02 10.75 -3.24
N ASN A 36 14.76 11.34 -4.41
CA ASN A 36 13.87 12.48 -4.54
C ASN A 36 12.41 12.10 -4.29
N PHE A 37 11.99 10.86 -4.62
CA PHE A 37 10.62 10.41 -4.36
C PHE A 37 10.35 10.27 -2.87
N LYS A 38 11.25 9.60 -2.12
CA LYS A 38 11.11 9.48 -0.66
C LYS A 38 11.10 10.85 0.01
N LYS A 39 11.97 11.77 -0.44
CA LYS A 39 11.98 13.16 0.05
C LYS A 39 10.65 13.87 -0.23
N ALA A 40 10.12 13.77 -1.45
CA ALA A 40 8.86 14.38 -1.83
C ALA A 40 7.67 13.84 -1.03
N LEU A 41 7.65 12.54 -0.71
CA LEU A 41 6.65 11.95 0.19
C LEU A 41 6.77 12.49 1.62
N ILE A 42 7.99 12.60 2.15
CA ILE A 42 8.23 13.14 3.49
C ILE A 42 7.69 14.56 3.60
N GLU A 43 7.94 15.39 2.58
CA GLU A 43 7.46 16.78 2.53
C GLU A 43 5.93 16.84 2.37
N ALA A 44 5.36 16.11 1.39
CA ALA A 44 3.93 16.16 1.09
C ALA A 44 3.05 15.64 2.24
N TYR A 45 3.48 14.57 2.91
CA TYR A 45 2.72 13.92 3.99
C TYR A 45 3.18 14.30 5.39
N GLY A 46 4.17 15.20 5.54
CA GLY A 46 4.67 15.63 6.84
C GLY A 46 5.25 14.48 7.67
N CYS A 47 6.05 13.60 7.06
CA CYS A 47 6.50 12.37 7.72
C CYS A 47 7.79 12.51 8.54
N LYS A 48 8.40 13.69 8.61
CA LYS A 48 9.59 13.92 9.46
C LYS A 48 9.16 14.00 10.92
N SER A 49 9.84 13.27 11.80
CA SER A 49 9.59 13.38 13.24
C SER A 49 9.97 14.77 13.76
N PRO A 50 9.12 15.41 14.58
CA PRO A 50 9.43 16.70 15.19
C PRO A 50 10.47 16.58 16.32
N THR A 51 10.70 15.37 16.86
CA THR A 51 11.51 15.15 18.07
C THR A 51 12.75 14.30 17.82
N VAL A 52 12.69 13.34 16.90
CA VAL A 52 13.77 12.35 16.69
C VAL A 52 14.14 12.26 15.21
N GLU A 53 15.27 12.84 14.83
CA GLU A 53 15.69 12.93 13.41
C GLU A 53 15.80 11.57 12.70
N SER A 54 16.16 10.51 13.44
CA SER A 54 16.29 9.16 12.90
C SER A 54 14.95 8.45 12.68
N GLN A 55 13.81 9.10 12.93
CA GLN A 55 12.48 8.53 12.76
C GLN A 55 11.67 9.16 11.63
N LEU A 56 10.87 8.31 10.97
CA LEU A 56 9.88 8.71 9.97
C LEU A 56 8.51 8.15 10.33
N PHE A 57 7.46 8.88 9.95
CA PHE A 57 6.08 8.47 10.15
C PHE A 57 5.72 7.33 9.20
N CYS A 58 5.25 6.21 9.74
CA CYS A 58 4.63 5.14 8.96
C CYS A 58 3.11 5.34 8.94
N MET A 59 2.55 5.57 7.75
CA MET A 59 1.13 5.87 7.55
C MET A 59 0.22 4.67 7.87
N GLY A 60 0.71 3.45 7.64
CA GLY A 60 -0.02 2.22 7.99
C GLY A 60 -0.06 1.97 9.50
N LEU A 61 1.05 2.24 10.20
CA LEU A 61 1.09 2.06 11.66
C LEU A 61 0.47 3.24 12.42
N GLY A 62 0.50 4.44 11.84
CA GLY A 62 0.07 5.68 12.49
C GLY A 62 1.07 6.21 13.53
N LYS A 63 2.35 5.86 13.42
CA LYS A 63 3.38 6.27 14.38
C LYS A 63 4.75 6.50 13.73
N PHE A 64 5.61 7.24 14.42
CA PHE A 64 7.02 7.40 14.08
C PHE A 64 7.79 6.14 14.47
N VAL A 65 8.60 5.62 13.54
CA VAL A 65 9.49 4.47 13.72
C VAL A 65 10.83 4.78 13.06
N SER A 66 11.86 3.92 13.21
CA SER A 66 13.14 4.17 12.56
C SER A 66 12.99 4.40 11.06
N SER A 67 13.62 5.47 10.60
CA SER A 67 13.71 5.85 9.18
C SER A 67 14.31 4.76 8.28
N LYS A 68 15.10 3.85 8.88
CA LYS A 68 15.66 2.65 8.23
C LYS A 68 14.61 1.58 7.93
N LEU A 69 13.52 1.51 8.72
CA LEU A 69 12.39 0.60 8.49
C LEU A 69 11.39 1.15 7.48
N VAL A 70 11.28 2.47 7.37
CA VAL A 70 10.31 3.14 6.49
C VAL A 70 10.84 3.26 5.06
N CYS A 71 10.03 2.85 4.11
CA CYS A 71 10.26 2.95 2.68
C CYS A 71 9.20 3.82 2.00
N ALA A 72 9.54 4.29 0.80
CA ALA A 72 8.63 4.99 -0.10
C ALA A 72 7.97 3.95 -1.02
N ALA A 73 6.75 3.55 -0.70
CA ALA A 73 6.01 2.57 -1.47
C ALA A 73 5.27 3.25 -2.63
N HIS A 74 5.59 2.89 -3.87
CA HIS A 74 4.80 3.32 -5.03
C HIS A 74 3.48 2.54 -5.09
N LEU A 75 2.37 3.23 -5.29
CA LEU A 75 1.05 2.62 -5.45
C LEU A 75 0.89 1.97 -6.83
N PHE A 76 1.33 2.66 -7.88
CA PHE A 76 1.53 2.09 -9.20
C PHE A 76 3.04 2.01 -9.47
N LYS A 77 3.54 0.80 -9.75
CA LYS A 77 4.98 0.52 -9.73
C LYS A 77 5.75 1.35 -10.75
N TYR A 78 6.95 1.80 -10.34
CA TYR A 78 7.86 2.52 -11.23
C TYR A 78 8.22 1.75 -12.50
N ALA A 79 8.25 0.42 -12.43
CA ALA A 79 8.42 -0.49 -13.56
C ALA A 79 7.44 -0.21 -14.72
N TRP A 80 6.24 0.28 -14.38
CA TRP A 80 5.14 0.48 -15.32
C TRP A 80 4.97 1.93 -15.75
N ARG A 81 5.95 2.80 -15.48
CA ARG A 81 5.89 4.24 -15.78
C ARG A 81 5.52 4.55 -17.24
N MET A 82 5.93 3.71 -18.20
CA MET A 82 5.60 3.90 -19.62
C MET A 82 4.10 3.80 -19.91
N ASP A 83 3.35 3.12 -19.05
CA ASP A 83 1.90 2.92 -19.18
C ASP A 83 1.08 3.85 -18.28
N LEU A 84 1.72 4.67 -17.44
CA LEU A 84 1.06 5.45 -16.39
C LEU A 84 -0.05 6.34 -16.93
N ALA A 85 0.27 7.15 -17.96
CA ALA A 85 -0.69 8.06 -18.57
C ALA A 85 -1.84 7.30 -19.23
N ARG A 86 -1.53 6.16 -19.85
CA ARG A 86 -2.51 5.33 -20.55
C ARG A 86 -3.47 4.63 -19.58
N VAL A 87 -2.96 4.07 -18.48
CA VAL A 87 -3.74 3.25 -17.54
C VAL A 87 -4.44 4.10 -16.49
N LEU A 88 -3.75 5.11 -15.97
CA LEU A 88 -4.19 5.89 -14.81
C LEU A 88 -4.40 7.38 -15.12
N GLY A 89 -3.99 7.88 -16.28
CA GLY A 89 -4.27 9.27 -16.68
C GLY A 89 -3.45 10.31 -15.92
N PHE A 90 -2.22 9.98 -15.50
CA PHE A 90 -1.24 10.95 -15.00
C PHE A 90 0.17 10.63 -15.51
N GLN A 91 1.06 11.62 -15.45
CA GLN A 91 2.37 11.53 -16.15
C GLN A 91 3.55 11.32 -15.21
N ASN A 92 3.49 11.87 -14.00
CA ASN A 92 4.60 11.79 -13.06
C ASN A 92 4.47 10.54 -12.17
N ILE A 93 5.29 9.52 -12.42
CA ILE A 93 5.32 8.28 -11.61
C ILE A 93 5.79 8.54 -10.17
N ASN A 94 6.59 9.58 -9.95
CA ASN A 94 7.11 10.00 -8.65
C ASN A 94 6.27 11.14 -8.04
N ASP A 95 5.03 11.34 -8.52
CA ASP A 95 4.07 12.21 -7.83
C ASP A 95 3.82 11.66 -6.41
N PRO A 96 3.90 12.47 -5.34
CA PRO A 96 3.63 12.02 -3.98
C PRO A 96 2.26 11.34 -3.80
N ALA A 97 1.26 11.71 -4.60
CA ALA A 97 -0.03 11.04 -4.58
C ALA A 97 0.01 9.62 -5.16
N ASN A 98 1.08 9.22 -5.86
CA ASN A 98 1.35 7.83 -6.25
C ASN A 98 2.19 7.06 -5.21
N GLY A 99 2.34 7.56 -3.97
CA GLY A 99 3.10 6.85 -2.95
C GLY A 99 2.56 6.98 -1.54
N LEU A 100 3.10 6.13 -0.67
CA LEU A 100 2.88 6.09 0.77
C LEU A 100 4.20 5.82 1.50
N MET A 101 4.28 6.31 2.75
CA MET A 101 5.38 6.00 3.67
C MET A 101 4.99 4.81 4.55
N LEU A 102 5.55 3.64 4.25
CA LEU A 102 5.21 2.36 4.89
C LEU A 102 6.46 1.68 5.44
N ILE A 103 6.34 0.87 6.50
CA ILE A 103 7.45 -0.02 6.87
C ILE A 103 7.59 -1.16 5.86
N LYS A 104 8.81 -1.68 5.68
CA LYS A 104 9.09 -2.74 4.70
C LYS A 104 8.12 -3.94 4.76
N PRO A 105 7.75 -4.50 5.93
CA PRO A 105 6.72 -5.56 5.98
C PRO A 105 5.38 -5.20 5.33
N ILE A 106 4.89 -3.98 5.54
CA ILE A 106 3.59 -3.52 5.01
C ILE A 106 3.71 -3.28 3.50
N GLU A 107 4.81 -2.67 3.07
CA GLU A 107 5.10 -2.49 1.64
C GLU A 107 5.23 -3.83 0.92
N GLU A 108 6.00 -4.78 1.45
CA GLU A 108 6.12 -6.12 0.87
C GLU A 108 4.77 -6.84 0.78
N ALA A 109 3.93 -6.76 1.82
CA ALA A 109 2.58 -7.34 1.79
C ALA A 109 1.68 -6.68 0.74
N PHE A 110 1.74 -5.35 0.62
CA PHE A 110 1.02 -4.59 -0.40
C PHE A 110 1.48 -4.96 -1.81
N ASP A 111 2.79 -5.04 -1.99
CA ASP A 111 3.45 -5.36 -3.25
C ASP A 111 3.27 -6.80 -3.72
N ASN A 112 2.74 -7.69 -2.88
CA ASN A 112 2.45 -9.07 -3.22
C ASN A 112 0.95 -9.41 -3.13
N GLY A 113 0.07 -8.41 -2.98
CA GLY A 113 -1.38 -8.62 -2.97
C GLY A 113 -1.90 -9.34 -1.72
N TYR A 114 -1.17 -9.27 -0.61
CA TYR A 114 -1.61 -9.74 0.71
C TYR A 114 -2.23 -8.63 1.55
N LEU A 115 -1.89 -7.38 1.25
CA LEU A 115 -2.53 -6.21 1.80
C LEU A 115 -3.04 -5.36 0.63
N CYS A 116 -4.24 -4.80 0.76
CA CYS A 116 -4.69 -3.71 -0.10
C CYS A 116 -5.22 -2.56 0.75
N ILE A 117 -5.39 -1.41 0.10
CA ILE A 117 -5.98 -0.23 0.73
C ILE A 117 -7.17 0.19 -0.12
N ILE A 118 -8.34 0.22 0.51
CA ILE A 118 -9.59 0.68 -0.09
C ILE A 118 -9.91 2.10 0.38
N TRP A 119 -10.61 2.85 -0.46
CA TRP A 119 -11.13 4.17 -0.09
C TRP A 119 -12.63 4.06 0.16
N GLU A 120 -13.07 4.55 1.31
CA GLU A 120 -14.46 4.57 1.76
C GLU A 120 -14.92 6.01 1.92
N GLY A 121 -15.88 6.43 1.11
CA GLY A 121 -16.47 7.75 1.21
C GLY A 121 -17.67 7.89 0.29
N ALA A 122 -18.40 9.00 0.42
CA ALA A 122 -19.59 9.23 -0.36
C ALA A 122 -19.28 9.33 -1.87
N ARG A 123 -20.23 8.89 -2.70
CA ARG A 123 -20.10 8.99 -4.16
C ARG A 123 -19.90 10.46 -4.55
N GLY A 124 -18.82 10.73 -5.31
CA GLY A 124 -18.47 12.09 -5.75
C GLY A 124 -17.67 12.90 -4.74
N ALA A 125 -17.42 12.38 -3.53
CA ALA A 125 -16.60 13.07 -2.53
C ALA A 125 -15.14 13.17 -2.99
N GLY A 126 -14.44 14.18 -2.46
CA GLY A 126 -13.02 14.39 -2.69
C GLY A 126 -12.17 13.28 -2.08
N ARG A 127 -10.86 13.33 -2.34
CA ARG A 127 -9.90 12.38 -1.76
C ARG A 127 -9.79 12.51 -0.24
N SER A 128 -9.88 13.73 0.26
CA SER A 128 -9.80 14.09 1.68
C SER A 128 -11.01 13.65 2.51
N ASP A 129 -12.15 13.45 1.85
CA ASP A 129 -13.47 13.35 2.52
C ASP A 129 -13.86 11.89 2.83
N GLY A 130 -12.92 10.95 2.63
CA GLY A 130 -13.12 9.54 2.91
C GLY A 130 -11.96 8.95 3.69
N GLN A 131 -12.13 7.68 4.07
CA GLN A 131 -11.16 6.92 4.83
C GLN A 131 -10.40 5.97 3.92
N TYR A 132 -9.10 5.82 4.16
CA TYR A 132 -8.24 4.88 3.46
C TYR A 132 -8.02 3.66 4.36
N ARG A 133 -8.81 2.61 4.19
CA ARG A 133 -8.82 1.43 5.07
C ARG A 133 -7.91 0.35 4.51
N MET A 134 -7.05 -0.21 5.36
CA MET A 134 -6.25 -1.38 5.02
C MET A 134 -7.09 -2.65 5.13
N CYS A 135 -6.89 -3.57 4.19
CA CYS A 135 -7.54 -4.87 4.16
C CYS A 135 -6.47 -5.96 4.04
N TRP A 136 -6.42 -6.84 5.03
CA TRP A 136 -5.52 -7.99 5.05
C TRP A 136 -6.18 -9.19 4.37
N LEU A 137 -5.46 -9.82 3.45
CA LEU A 137 -5.95 -10.92 2.60
C LEU A 137 -5.10 -12.18 2.77
N GLY A 138 -4.42 -12.34 3.92
CA GLY A 138 -3.51 -13.45 4.19
C GLY A 138 -3.86 -14.22 5.46
N ASP A 139 -2.90 -15.01 5.95
CA ASP A 139 -3.02 -15.79 7.18
C ASP A 139 -3.20 -14.87 8.40
N ALA A 140 -4.16 -15.20 9.27
CA ALA A 140 -4.51 -14.42 10.45
C ALA A 140 -3.41 -14.39 11.52
N GLU A 141 -2.55 -15.40 11.55
CA GLU A 141 -1.50 -15.59 12.56
C GLU A 141 -0.13 -15.04 12.12
N LEU A 142 -0.06 -14.40 10.95
CA LEU A 142 1.22 -13.94 10.41
C LEU A 142 1.72 -12.68 11.14
N LEU A 143 2.86 -12.83 11.82
CA LEU A 143 3.57 -11.77 12.53
C LEU A 143 4.42 -10.91 11.60
N MET A 144 4.43 -9.59 11.79
CA MET A 144 5.20 -8.66 10.96
C MET A 144 6.72 -8.77 11.11
N HIS A 145 7.20 -9.38 12.19
CA HIS A 145 8.62 -9.61 12.39
C HIS A 145 9.06 -11.01 11.92
N ASP A 146 8.12 -11.91 11.60
CA ASP A 146 8.42 -13.28 11.15
C ASP A 146 8.52 -13.36 9.62
N MET A 147 9.49 -12.62 9.08
CA MET A 147 9.72 -12.57 7.64
C MET A 147 10.07 -13.92 7.01
N LYS A 148 10.43 -14.95 7.81
CA LYS A 148 10.72 -16.29 7.32
C LYS A 148 9.44 -17.04 6.93
N ARG A 149 8.32 -16.71 7.56
CA ARG A 149 7.00 -17.29 7.27
C ARG A 149 6.23 -16.54 6.20
N TYR A 150 6.81 -15.47 5.62
CA TYR A 150 6.14 -14.71 4.57
C TYR A 150 5.98 -15.58 3.32
N PRO A 151 4.73 -15.84 2.89
CA PRO A 151 4.49 -16.72 1.74
C PRO A 151 4.99 -16.12 0.43
N TRP A 152 5.25 -14.81 0.38
CA TRP A 152 5.77 -14.10 -0.79
C TRP A 152 7.30 -13.93 -0.81
N LYS A 153 8.03 -14.41 0.21
CA LYS A 153 9.47 -14.15 0.30
C LYS A 153 10.31 -15.27 -0.32
N SER A 154 10.73 -15.09 -1.57
CA SER A 154 11.76 -15.92 -2.20
C SER A 154 13.17 -15.45 -1.81
N SER A 155 13.62 -15.83 -0.62
CA SER A 155 15.03 -15.94 -0.16
C SER A 155 16.06 -14.79 -0.33
N ALA A 156 15.81 -13.67 -1.02
CA ALA A 156 16.91 -12.85 -1.54
C ALA A 156 17.37 -11.65 -0.68
N GLU A 157 16.57 -11.15 0.27
CA GLU A 157 17.01 -9.98 1.06
C GLU A 157 16.57 -10.09 2.52
N LYS A 158 17.55 -10.31 3.40
CA LYS A 158 17.34 -10.25 4.85
C LYS A 158 17.51 -8.80 5.28
N LEU A 159 16.54 -8.29 6.05
CA LEU A 159 16.76 -7.05 6.79
C LEU A 159 18.00 -7.22 7.68
N PRO A 160 18.84 -6.17 7.85
CA PRO A 160 19.88 -6.15 8.88
C PRO A 160 19.33 -6.59 10.25
N GLN A 161 20.15 -7.25 11.05
CA GLN A 161 19.73 -7.82 12.34
C GLN A 161 19.11 -6.74 13.27
N GLU A 162 19.74 -5.56 13.34
CA GLU A 162 19.23 -4.40 14.10
C GLU A 162 17.77 -4.06 13.74
N LEU A 163 17.44 -4.09 12.45
CA LEU A 163 16.09 -3.79 11.97
C LEU A 163 15.10 -4.93 12.24
N GLN A 164 15.57 -6.18 12.26
CA GLN A 164 14.73 -7.30 12.67
C GLN A 164 14.38 -7.22 14.17
N GLU A 165 15.34 -6.81 15.00
CA GLU A 165 15.12 -6.61 16.44
C GLU A 165 14.14 -5.46 16.70
N GLU A 166 14.27 -4.35 15.96
CA GLU A 166 13.32 -3.24 16.03
C GLU A 166 11.90 -3.68 15.62
N LEU A 167 11.77 -4.46 14.53
CA LEU A 167 10.48 -5.01 14.10
C LEU A 167 9.86 -5.94 15.17
N ARG A 168 10.67 -6.76 15.86
CA ARG A 168 10.18 -7.59 16.98
C ARG A 168 9.70 -6.77 18.17
N GLY A 169 10.25 -5.57 18.35
CA GLY A 169 9.83 -4.63 19.38
C GLY A 169 8.51 -3.92 19.07
N LEU A 170 7.98 -4.02 17.84
CA LEU A 170 6.70 -3.43 17.50
C LEU A 170 5.56 -4.22 18.12
N MET A 171 4.84 -3.56 19.03
CA MET A 171 3.64 -4.09 19.67
C MET A 171 2.38 -3.44 19.10
N ASN A 172 1.27 -4.17 19.17
CA ASN A 172 -0.09 -3.67 18.97
C ASN A 172 -0.59 -2.92 20.23
N GLU A 173 -1.84 -2.48 20.20
CA GLU A 173 -2.44 -1.70 21.30
C GLU A 173 -2.57 -2.49 22.61
N ASP A 174 -2.68 -3.82 22.51
CA ASP A 174 -2.72 -4.74 23.67
C ASP A 174 -1.33 -5.11 24.21
N GLY A 175 -0.26 -4.51 23.67
CA GLY A 175 1.11 -4.83 24.06
C GLY A 175 1.61 -6.19 23.54
N ARG A 176 0.95 -6.78 22.54
CA ARG A 176 1.34 -8.04 21.90
C ARG A 176 2.16 -7.80 20.64
N PRO A 177 3.01 -8.75 20.21
CA PRO A 177 3.73 -8.63 18.95
C PRO A 177 2.79 -8.38 17.76
N LEU A 178 3.14 -7.41 16.92
CA LEU A 178 2.27 -6.95 15.85
C LEU A 178 2.09 -8.00 14.73
N ARG A 179 0.84 -8.29 14.42
CA ARG A 179 0.37 -9.15 13.33
C ARG A 179 -0.14 -8.31 12.16
N PHE A 180 -0.17 -8.89 10.96
CA PHE A 180 -0.80 -8.22 9.82
C PHE A 180 -2.30 -8.01 10.02
N THR A 181 -2.98 -8.90 10.74
CA THR A 181 -4.40 -8.76 11.11
C THR A 181 -4.68 -7.57 12.01
N ASP A 182 -3.69 -7.07 12.77
CA ASP A 182 -3.85 -5.84 13.54
C ASP A 182 -3.96 -4.60 12.62
N LEU A 183 -3.63 -4.72 11.33
CA LEU A 183 -3.86 -3.67 10.33
C LEU A 183 -5.20 -3.81 9.63
N ASP A 184 -5.85 -4.97 9.72
CA ASP A 184 -7.10 -5.19 9.01
C ASP A 184 -8.18 -4.25 9.55
N GLY A 185 -8.84 -3.54 8.64
CA GLY A 185 -9.81 -2.53 8.98
C GLY A 185 -9.21 -1.22 9.54
N LYS A 186 -7.90 -1.12 9.75
CA LYS A 186 -7.28 0.12 10.25
C LYS A 186 -7.20 1.18 9.16
N VAL A 187 -7.48 2.44 9.53
CA VAL A 187 -7.41 3.59 8.63
C VAL A 187 -5.97 4.12 8.57
N LEU A 188 -5.48 4.42 7.37
CA LEU A 188 -4.20 5.10 7.19
C LEU A 188 -4.20 6.45 7.91
N SER A 189 -3.10 6.75 8.57
CA SER A 189 -2.88 8.04 9.23
C SER A 189 -2.13 8.99 8.31
N PHE A 190 -2.48 10.28 8.38
CA PHE A 190 -1.88 11.35 7.60
C PHE A 190 -1.59 12.54 8.53
N ASN A 191 -0.41 13.17 8.39
CA ASN A 191 -0.07 14.38 9.16
C ASN A 191 -0.42 15.68 8.41
N THR A 192 -0.89 15.59 7.16
CA THR A 192 -1.29 16.70 6.29
C THR A 192 -2.59 16.36 5.56
N ASP A 193 -3.12 17.28 4.76
CA ASP A 193 -4.29 17.06 3.90
C ASP A 193 -3.96 16.35 2.57
N ALA A 194 -2.67 16.08 2.30
CA ALA A 194 -2.28 15.33 1.12
C ALA A 194 -2.87 13.91 1.15
N ARG A 195 -3.35 13.42 0.01
CA ARG A 195 -3.97 12.10 -0.12
C ARG A 195 -3.54 11.36 -1.38
N PRO A 196 -3.37 10.03 -1.31
CA PRO A 196 -2.99 9.23 -2.46
C PRO A 196 -4.07 9.21 -3.55
N TYR A 197 -3.66 8.94 -4.78
CA TYR A 197 -4.53 8.75 -5.92
C TYR A 197 -5.41 7.50 -5.73
N ARG A 198 -6.72 7.72 -5.59
CA ARG A 198 -7.72 6.64 -5.48
C ARG A 198 -7.62 5.62 -6.62
N ARG A 199 -7.36 6.09 -7.84
CA ARG A 199 -7.18 5.24 -9.04
C ARG A 199 -6.03 4.22 -8.89
N CYS A 200 -4.92 4.60 -8.25
CA CYS A 200 -3.80 3.67 -8.02
C CYS A 200 -4.20 2.61 -6.99
N LEU A 201 -4.88 3.03 -5.92
CA LEU A 201 -5.37 2.13 -4.88
C LEU A 201 -6.42 1.15 -5.40
N VAL A 202 -7.40 1.63 -6.19
CA VAL A 202 -8.41 0.78 -6.84
C VAL A 202 -7.75 -0.23 -7.78
N PHE A 203 -6.73 0.19 -8.52
CA PHE A 203 -5.97 -0.70 -9.40
C PHE A 203 -5.26 -1.81 -8.61
N GLN A 204 -4.53 -1.46 -7.55
CA GLN A 204 -3.84 -2.44 -6.72
C GLN A 204 -4.83 -3.34 -5.95
N ALA A 205 -5.90 -2.79 -5.41
CA ALA A 205 -6.91 -3.55 -4.68
C ALA A 205 -7.57 -4.59 -5.59
N ARG A 206 -7.94 -4.23 -6.84
CA ARG A 206 -8.46 -5.20 -7.82
C ARG A 206 -7.45 -6.31 -8.13
N TYR A 207 -6.17 -5.97 -8.27
CA TYR A 207 -5.12 -6.98 -8.43
C TYR A 207 -5.06 -7.92 -7.22
N ALA A 208 -4.99 -7.36 -6.01
CA ALA A 208 -4.86 -8.11 -4.76
C ALA A 208 -6.06 -9.04 -4.52
N PHE A 209 -7.29 -8.57 -4.75
CA PHE A 209 -8.49 -9.40 -4.62
C PHE A 209 -8.55 -10.53 -5.63
N ASN A 210 -8.24 -10.25 -6.91
CA ASN A 210 -8.22 -11.30 -7.94
C ASN A 210 -7.17 -12.38 -7.62
N GLN A 211 -6.00 -11.95 -7.13
CA GLN A 211 -4.95 -12.87 -6.72
C GLN A 211 -5.38 -13.69 -5.49
N ALA A 212 -5.92 -13.05 -4.46
CA ALA A 212 -6.37 -13.71 -3.24
C ALA A 212 -7.50 -14.72 -3.51
N LEU A 213 -8.44 -14.40 -4.41
CA LEU A 213 -9.48 -15.34 -4.86
C LEU A 213 -8.87 -16.53 -5.61
N ALA A 214 -7.96 -16.27 -6.56
CA ALA A 214 -7.33 -17.32 -7.37
C ALA A 214 -6.48 -18.27 -6.51
N GLU A 215 -5.88 -17.77 -5.44
CA GLU A 215 -5.07 -18.53 -4.48
C GLU A 215 -5.92 -19.14 -3.34
N GLY A 216 -7.24 -18.91 -3.32
CA GLY A 216 -8.13 -19.43 -2.29
C GLY A 216 -7.94 -18.81 -0.90
N ARG A 217 -7.28 -17.65 -0.80
CA ARG A 217 -7.07 -16.91 0.45
C ARG A 217 -8.33 -16.23 0.97
N ILE A 218 -9.22 -15.85 0.07
CA ILE A 218 -10.53 -15.27 0.37
C ILE A 218 -11.61 -15.92 -0.49
N THR A 219 -12.87 -15.76 -0.07
CA THR A 219 -14.06 -16.20 -0.80
C THR A 219 -14.72 -15.03 -1.54
N GLN A 220 -15.61 -15.35 -2.49
CA GLN A 220 -16.45 -14.34 -3.18
C GLN A 220 -17.34 -13.58 -2.20
N GLN A 221 -17.82 -14.24 -1.14
CA GLN A 221 -18.62 -13.61 -0.11
C GLN A 221 -17.82 -12.55 0.66
N GLN A 222 -16.62 -12.90 1.13
CA GLN A 222 -15.72 -11.95 1.81
C GLN A 222 -15.38 -10.75 0.92
N LEU A 223 -15.16 -10.97 -0.39
CA LEU A 223 -14.93 -9.87 -1.33
C LEU A 223 -16.13 -8.89 -1.40
N ALA A 224 -17.36 -9.42 -1.45
CA ALA A 224 -18.57 -8.61 -1.50
C ALA A 224 -18.76 -7.77 -0.22
N GLU A 225 -18.34 -8.29 0.93
CA GLU A 225 -18.36 -7.59 2.22
C GLU A 225 -17.31 -6.48 2.29
N ILE A 226 -16.09 -6.73 1.81
CA ILE A 226 -14.98 -5.75 1.87
C ILE A 226 -15.23 -4.55 0.96
N SER A 227 -15.84 -4.74 -0.21
CA SER A 227 -16.09 -3.63 -1.12
C SER A 227 -17.28 -3.86 -2.05
N PRO A 228 -18.50 -3.46 -1.64
CA PRO A 228 -19.68 -3.55 -2.51
C PRO A 228 -19.56 -2.73 -3.80
N HIS A 229 -18.60 -1.80 -3.88
CA HIS A 229 -18.40 -0.90 -5.02
C HIS A 229 -17.22 -1.29 -5.94
N LEU A 230 -16.39 -2.27 -5.59
CA LEU A 230 -15.34 -2.76 -6.49
C LEU A 230 -15.84 -3.78 -7.51
N VAL A 231 -16.97 -4.43 -7.23
CA VAL A 231 -17.61 -5.51 -8.00
C VAL A 231 -18.57 -4.98 -9.09
N SER A 232 -18.94 -3.69 -9.06
CA SER A 232 -19.85 -3.05 -10.05
C SER A 232 -19.14 -2.34 -11.21
#